data_AF-A0A6P2AGJ1-F1
#
_entry.id   AF-A0A6P2AGJ1-F1
#
_cell.length_a   1.000
_cell.length_b   1.000
_cell.length_c   1.000
_cell.angle_alpha   90.00
_cell.angle_beta   90.00
_cell.angle_gamma   90.00
#
_symmetry.space_group_name_H-M   'P 1'
#
loop_
_entity.id
_entity.type
_entity.pdbx_description
1 polymer ?
#
loop_
_entity_poly.entity_id
_entity_poly.type
_entity_poly.pdbx_seq_one_letter_code
_entity_poly.pdbx_strand_id
1 'polypeptide(L)'
;MAGGAVKQCVVCGEDCANKPRVKDPKGRYYCKPCYNRAAAQRREKQRQRELEESRESSPPQDDPGNESTAGGLGLGSLLDDSDASGSGMGVGLADEPTPKSREGTCPECGHGYEAGAVICVNCGYNLRSGKKLQASVIADDGEDDAAEEASPATSRWPTVIGVLAIIVAAFGLLTDLAGTVSVIAVLTDLGAVGAVVLMMYVLGIGFSGWLGVGGVMLVQRRALAATMLRLWAGVYLATHALLFIVTAVLAIAASDTLLAELADEGVDQEVLDFLRSAWSLMVIGFSLFSFLWLAIVPAFLLIWFRRKKIQREVESWDTSESD
;
A
#
# COMPACT_ATOMS: atom_id res chain seq x y z
N MET A 1 -37.46 22.82 -41.74
CA MET A 1 -36.90 21.47 -41.50
C MET A 1 -35.52 21.65 -40.88
N ALA A 2 -35.31 21.24 -39.63
CA ALA A 2 -33.99 21.33 -39.00
C ALA A 2 -33.07 20.28 -39.64
N GLY A 3 -32.04 20.72 -40.36
CA GLY A 3 -31.04 19.83 -40.93
C GLY A 3 -30.29 19.11 -39.81
N GLY A 4 -30.57 17.82 -39.62
CA GLY A 4 -29.88 17.01 -38.61
C GLY A 4 -28.37 16.97 -38.88
N ALA A 5 -27.56 17.22 -37.86
CA ALA A 5 -26.11 17.14 -37.97
C ALA A 5 -25.67 15.76 -38.48
N VAL A 6 -24.88 15.76 -39.57
CA VAL A 6 -24.40 14.54 -40.23
C VAL A 6 -23.51 13.75 -39.27
N LYS A 7 -23.82 12.47 -39.06
CA LYS A 7 -23.12 11.60 -38.09
C LYS A 7 -21.94 10.89 -38.75
N GLN A 8 -20.92 11.63 -39.16
CA GLN A 8 -19.73 11.07 -39.80
C GLN A 8 -18.73 10.49 -38.80
N CYS A 9 -18.07 9.39 -39.20
CA CYS A 9 -16.96 8.83 -38.44
C CYS A 9 -15.76 9.79 -38.51
N VAL A 10 -15.21 10.18 -37.36
CA VAL A 10 -14.03 11.08 -37.33
C VAL A 10 -12.72 10.45 -37.82
N VAL A 11 -12.70 9.13 -38.05
CA VAL A 11 -11.51 8.41 -38.52
C VAL A 11 -11.57 8.16 -40.02
N CYS A 12 -12.67 7.61 -40.53
CA CYS A 12 -12.80 7.26 -41.95
C CYS A 12 -13.72 8.20 -42.76
N GLY A 13 -14.41 9.15 -42.13
CA GLY A 13 -15.32 10.09 -42.80
C GLY A 13 -16.66 9.50 -43.25
N GLU A 14 -16.88 8.18 -43.14
CA GLU A 14 -18.13 7.56 -43.55
C GLU A 14 -19.33 7.98 -42.68
N ASP A 15 -20.50 8.11 -43.31
CA ASP A 15 -21.76 8.33 -42.59
C ASP A 15 -22.12 7.09 -41.74
N CYS A 16 -22.25 7.32 -40.43
CA CYS A 16 -22.58 6.32 -39.44
C CYS A 16 -24.07 6.31 -39.07
N ALA A 17 -24.93 7.10 -39.73
CA ALA A 17 -26.36 7.20 -39.39
C ALA A 17 -27.05 5.82 -39.31
N ASN A 18 -26.72 4.92 -40.22
CA ASN A 18 -27.30 3.57 -40.33
C ASN A 18 -26.29 2.43 -40.07
N LYS A 19 -25.13 2.73 -39.48
CA LYS A 19 -24.09 1.74 -39.16
C LYS A 19 -23.86 1.65 -37.65
N PRO A 20 -23.40 0.49 -37.13
CA PRO A 20 -22.96 0.37 -35.74
C PRO A 20 -21.87 1.40 -35.43
N ARG A 21 -22.14 2.26 -34.46
CA ARG A 21 -21.27 3.40 -34.09
C ARG A 21 -21.11 3.52 -32.58
N VAL A 22 -20.02 4.12 -32.17
CA VAL A 22 -19.74 4.50 -30.78
C VAL A 22 -19.58 6.02 -30.75
N LYS A 23 -20.20 6.68 -29.78
CA LYS A 23 -20.05 8.11 -29.54
C LYS A 23 -19.05 8.29 -28.40
N ASP A 24 -18.03 9.12 -28.57
CA ASP A 24 -17.10 9.44 -27.49
C ASP A 24 -17.68 10.52 -26.56
N PRO A 25 -17.05 10.81 -25.40
CA PRO A 25 -17.51 11.87 -24.50
C PRO A 25 -17.54 13.26 -25.14
N LYS A 26 -16.66 13.53 -26.12
CA LYS A 26 -16.64 14.77 -26.91
C LYS A 26 -17.74 14.84 -27.97
N GLY A 27 -18.64 13.86 -27.98
CA GLY A 27 -19.79 13.76 -28.86
C GLY A 27 -19.47 13.38 -30.31
N ARG A 28 -18.23 12.99 -30.61
CA ARG A 28 -17.75 12.56 -31.91
C ARG A 28 -18.17 11.11 -32.16
N TYR A 29 -18.50 10.79 -33.41
CA TYR A 29 -18.89 9.44 -33.80
C TYR A 29 -17.72 8.65 -34.38
N TYR A 30 -17.66 7.37 -34.03
CA TYR A 30 -16.73 6.39 -34.57
C TYR A 30 -17.53 5.22 -35.13
N CYS A 31 -17.26 4.80 -36.36
CA CYS A 31 -17.77 3.51 -36.82
C CYS A 31 -17.10 2.39 -36.01
N LYS A 32 -17.83 1.30 -35.75
CA LYS A 32 -17.34 0.18 -34.92
C LYS A 32 -15.98 -0.39 -35.39
N PRO A 33 -15.69 -0.54 -36.69
CA PRO A 33 -14.37 -0.98 -37.16
C PRO A 33 -13.22 -0.02 -36.80
N CYS A 34 -13.44 1.30 -36.91
CA CYS A 34 -12.43 2.29 -36.55
C CYS A 34 -12.23 2.37 -35.04
N TYR A 35 -13.32 2.28 -34.26
CA TYR A 35 -13.22 2.22 -32.80
C TYR A 35 -12.41 1.01 -32.32
N ASN A 36 -12.66 -0.18 -32.90
CA ASN A 36 -11.94 -1.40 -32.54
C ASN A 36 -10.45 -1.32 -32.90
N ARG A 37 -10.10 -0.78 -34.07
CA ARG A 37 -8.68 -0.56 -34.44
C ARG A 37 -7.97 0.40 -33.48
N ALA A 38 -8.62 1.51 -33.13
CA ALA A 38 -8.07 2.46 -32.16
C ALA A 38 -7.91 1.83 -30.76
N ALA A 39 -8.86 1.02 -30.33
CA ALA A 39 -8.78 0.29 -29.06
C ALA A 39 -7.63 -0.74 -29.06
N ALA A 40 -7.44 -1.48 -30.15
CA ALA A 40 -6.33 -2.43 -30.29
C ALA A 40 -4.96 -1.73 -30.25
N GLN A 41 -4.80 -0.59 -30.93
CA GLN A 41 -3.56 0.19 -30.90
C GLN A 41 -3.24 0.72 -29.49
N ARG A 42 -4.25 1.14 -28.72
CA ARG A 42 -4.03 1.57 -27.32
C ARG A 42 -3.55 0.43 -26.42
N ARG A 43 -4.10 -0.78 -26.59
CA ARG A 43 -3.66 -1.97 -25.85
C ARG A 43 -2.23 -2.36 -26.19
N GLU A 44 -1.86 -2.33 -27.47
CA GLU A 44 -0.48 -2.62 -27.89
C GLU A 44 0.51 -1.61 -27.29
N LYS A 45 0.17 -0.32 -27.33
CA LYS A 45 1.01 0.74 -26.75
C LYS A 45 1.15 0.62 -25.22
N GLN A 46 0.09 0.21 -24.53
CA GLN A 46 0.17 -0.08 -23.09
C GLN A 46 1.09 -1.26 -22.80
N ARG A 47 0.98 -2.36 -23.56
CA ARG A 47 1.86 -3.52 -23.42
C ARG A 47 3.33 -3.15 -23.67
N GLN A 48 3.60 -2.29 -24.65
CA GLN A 48 4.96 -1.81 -24.91
C GLN A 48 5.53 -1.00 -23.75
N ARG A 49 4.72 -0.14 -23.11
CA ARG A 49 5.14 0.62 -21.93
C ARG A 49 5.41 -0.27 -20.72
N GLU A 50 4.55 -1.25 -20.48
CA GLU A 50 4.73 -2.21 -19.39
C GLU A 50 6.00 -3.05 -19.59
N LEU A 51 6.30 -3.45 -20.84
CA LEU A 51 7.56 -4.12 -21.17
C LEU A 51 8.78 -3.21 -20.96
N GLU A 52 8.70 -1.94 -21.33
CA GLU A 52 9.78 -0.97 -21.13
C GLU A 52 10.02 -0.71 -19.63
N GLU A 53 8.96 -0.52 -18.85
CA GLU A 53 9.03 -0.36 -17.39
C GLU A 53 9.58 -1.62 -16.69
N SER A 54 9.21 -2.82 -17.15
CA SER A 54 9.78 -4.07 -16.64
C SER A 54 11.27 -4.23 -16.95
N ARG A 55 11.73 -3.63 -18.05
CA ARG A 55 13.13 -3.66 -18.46
C ARG A 55 13.97 -2.65 -17.68
N GLU A 56 13.40 -1.49 -17.33
CA GLU A 56 14.08 -0.45 -16.56
C GLU A 56 14.11 -0.77 -15.05
N SER A 57 13.09 -1.48 -14.54
CA SER A 57 13.02 -1.90 -13.13
C SER A 57 13.85 -3.14 -12.78
N SER A 58 14.45 -3.81 -13.77
CA SER A 58 15.43 -4.86 -13.52
C SER A 58 16.71 -4.20 -12.98
N PRO A 59 17.08 -4.41 -11.70
CA PRO A 59 18.30 -3.83 -11.15
C PRO A 59 19.48 -4.24 -12.02
N PRO A 60 20.47 -3.35 -12.25
CA PRO A 60 21.70 -3.71 -12.92
C PRO A 60 22.21 -4.99 -12.25
N GLN A 61 22.29 -6.08 -12.99
CA GLN A 61 22.97 -7.26 -12.48
C GLN A 61 24.43 -6.86 -12.40
N ASP A 62 24.90 -6.62 -11.18
CA ASP A 62 26.32 -6.45 -10.90
C ASP A 62 27.02 -7.68 -11.46
N ASP A 63 27.71 -7.48 -12.57
CA ASP A 63 28.51 -8.50 -13.24
C ASP A 63 29.61 -8.93 -12.25
N PRO A 64 29.57 -10.13 -11.64
CA PRO A 64 30.46 -10.50 -10.55
C PRO A 64 31.88 -10.85 -11.04
N GLY A 65 32.35 -10.20 -12.11
CA GLY A 65 33.48 -10.64 -12.92
C GLY A 65 34.53 -9.56 -13.17
N ASN A 66 34.93 -8.76 -12.18
CA ASN A 66 36.21 -8.05 -12.25
C ASN A 66 36.77 -7.65 -10.87
N GLU A 67 36.90 -8.61 -9.94
CA GLU A 67 37.85 -8.45 -8.84
C GLU A 67 39.25 -8.78 -9.37
N SER A 68 39.88 -7.74 -9.91
CA SER A 68 41.30 -7.69 -10.23
C SER A 68 42.13 -7.99 -8.97
N THR A 69 42.69 -9.19 -8.94
CA THR A 69 43.74 -9.66 -8.04
C THR A 69 44.93 -8.70 -8.04
N ALA A 70 45.01 -7.82 -7.03
CA ALA A 70 46.22 -7.08 -6.70
C ALA A 70 46.34 -6.92 -5.17
N GLY A 71 47.32 -7.63 -4.60
CA GLY A 71 47.73 -7.55 -3.19
C GLY A 71 47.00 -8.57 -2.32
N GLY A 72 47.59 -9.70 -1.90
CA GLY A 72 48.92 -9.79 -1.31
C GLY A 72 48.84 -9.37 0.15
N LEU A 73 48.62 -10.34 1.04
CA LEU A 73 49.26 -10.49 2.35
C LEU A 73 48.78 -11.82 2.95
N GLY A 74 49.77 -12.59 3.41
CA GLY A 74 49.64 -14.01 3.66
C GLY A 74 48.87 -14.35 4.93
N LEU A 75 48.24 -15.51 4.89
CA LEU A 75 48.11 -16.38 6.05
C LEU A 75 48.11 -17.83 5.53
N GLY A 76 49.28 -18.25 5.05
CA GLY A 76 49.57 -19.67 4.90
C GLY A 76 49.87 -20.24 6.27
N SER A 77 49.08 -21.20 6.72
CA SER A 77 49.56 -22.47 7.27
C SER A 77 48.40 -23.23 7.91
N LEU A 78 48.35 -24.53 7.62
CA LEU A 78 47.53 -25.57 8.24
C LEU A 78 46.09 -25.60 7.75
N LEU A 79 45.86 -26.32 6.65
CA LEU A 79 45.57 -27.75 6.75
C LEU A 79 45.81 -28.41 5.39
N ASP A 80 46.59 -29.48 5.47
CA ASP A 80 47.07 -30.34 4.39
C ASP A 80 46.06 -31.46 4.12
N ASP A 81 46.16 -32.01 2.91
CA ASP A 81 45.60 -33.29 2.42
C ASP A 81 44.07 -33.37 2.23
N SER A 82 43.49 -33.83 1.11
CA SER A 82 43.97 -34.75 0.08
C SER A 82 42.96 -34.85 -1.08
N ASP A 83 43.51 -34.90 -2.30
CA ASP A 83 43.09 -35.65 -3.50
C ASP A 83 41.60 -35.79 -3.91
N ALA A 84 41.26 -35.20 -5.07
CA ALA A 84 40.87 -36.00 -6.26
C ALA A 84 40.47 -35.12 -7.46
N SER A 85 41.36 -35.09 -8.46
CA SER A 85 41.11 -35.34 -9.89
C SER A 85 39.82 -34.81 -10.56
N GLY A 86 39.99 -33.90 -11.53
CA GLY A 86 39.01 -33.76 -12.63
C GLY A 86 39.18 -32.53 -13.51
N SER A 87 39.71 -32.73 -14.73
CA SER A 87 39.55 -31.97 -15.99
C SER A 87 38.92 -30.57 -15.91
N GLY A 88 39.60 -29.49 -16.31
CA GLY A 88 40.18 -29.32 -17.64
C GLY A 88 39.12 -28.80 -18.63
N MET A 89 39.00 -27.48 -18.78
CA MET A 89 38.45 -26.83 -19.97
C MET A 89 38.91 -25.37 -20.01
N GLY A 90 39.84 -25.07 -20.92
CA GLY A 90 40.31 -23.72 -21.19
C GLY A 90 39.26 -22.92 -21.94
N VAL A 91 38.99 -21.70 -21.46
CA VAL A 91 38.18 -20.70 -22.17
C VAL A 91 39.13 -19.64 -22.67
N GLY A 92 39.14 -19.48 -23.99
CA GLY A 92 40.02 -18.61 -24.74
C GLY A 92 39.84 -17.14 -24.41
N LEU A 93 40.97 -16.44 -24.39
CA LEU A 93 41.10 -15.00 -24.42
C LEU A 93 40.39 -14.47 -25.69
N ALA A 94 39.26 -13.81 -25.51
CA ALA A 94 38.59 -13.06 -26.57
C ALA A 94 38.81 -11.56 -26.33
N ASP A 95 39.61 -10.99 -27.23
CA ASP A 95 39.60 -9.62 -27.75
C ASP A 95 39.21 -8.47 -26.79
N GLU A 96 40.23 -7.72 -26.35
CA GLU A 96 40.07 -6.32 -25.98
C GLU A 96 39.47 -5.54 -27.17
N PRO A 97 38.32 -4.85 -27.01
CA PRO A 97 37.74 -4.05 -28.06
C PRO A 97 38.64 -2.85 -28.34
N THR A 98 39.30 -2.87 -29.49
CA THR A 98 40.09 -1.77 -30.02
C THR A 98 39.22 -0.50 -30.04
N PRO A 99 39.67 0.63 -29.46
CA PRO A 99 38.87 1.85 -29.36
C PRO A 99 38.51 2.35 -30.76
N LYS A 100 37.23 2.23 -31.13
CA LYS A 100 36.67 2.79 -32.37
C LYS A 100 36.94 4.29 -32.40
N SER A 101 37.54 4.76 -33.50
CA SER A 101 37.88 6.17 -33.71
C SER A 101 36.65 7.04 -33.58
N ARG A 102 36.71 8.03 -32.67
CA ARG A 102 35.70 9.09 -32.55
C ARG A 102 35.73 9.92 -33.82
N GLU A 103 34.66 9.90 -34.60
CA GLU A 103 34.51 10.79 -35.76
C GLU A 103 33.63 11.98 -35.38
N GLY A 104 34.29 13.07 -35.01
CA GLY A 104 33.70 14.40 -34.88
C GLY A 104 33.57 14.93 -33.46
N THR A 105 33.56 16.25 -33.33
CA THR A 105 33.27 16.99 -32.10
C THR A 105 31.97 17.76 -32.25
N CYS A 106 31.14 17.77 -31.21
CA CYS A 106 29.87 18.48 -31.20
C CYS A 106 30.13 19.99 -31.36
N PRO A 107 29.46 20.69 -32.30
CA PRO A 107 29.71 22.11 -32.54
C PRO A 107 29.22 23.02 -31.40
N GLU A 108 28.38 22.52 -30.48
CA GLU A 108 27.83 23.31 -29.37
C GLU A 108 28.66 23.17 -28.08
N CYS A 109 29.06 21.95 -27.72
CA CYS A 109 29.78 21.70 -26.45
C CYS A 109 31.20 21.13 -26.62
N GLY A 110 31.68 20.92 -27.85
CA GLY A 110 33.03 20.44 -28.17
C GLY A 110 33.31 18.96 -27.87
N HIS A 111 32.37 18.22 -27.28
CA HIS A 111 32.58 16.81 -26.94
C HIS A 111 32.60 15.91 -28.17
N GLY A 112 33.47 14.90 -28.14
CA GLY A 112 33.50 13.86 -29.18
C GLY A 112 32.21 13.05 -29.20
N TYR A 113 31.77 12.65 -30.38
CA TYR A 113 30.65 11.72 -30.55
C TYR A 113 31.05 10.53 -31.44
N GLU A 114 30.27 9.46 -31.37
CA GLU A 114 30.50 8.25 -32.17
C GLU A 114 29.98 8.42 -33.61
N ALA A 115 30.63 7.73 -34.56
CA ALA A 115 30.21 7.76 -35.96
C ALA A 115 28.73 7.32 -36.09
N GLY A 116 27.92 8.18 -36.71
CA GLY A 116 26.48 7.96 -36.87
C GLY A 116 25.60 8.50 -35.75
N ALA A 117 26.17 9.17 -34.73
CA ALA A 117 25.38 9.84 -33.71
C ALA A 117 24.49 10.94 -34.33
N VAL A 118 23.19 10.89 -34.02
CA VAL A 118 22.21 11.90 -34.47
C VAL A 118 22.06 13.03 -33.45
N ILE A 119 22.37 12.78 -32.18
CA ILE A 119 22.25 13.73 -31.07
C ILE A 119 23.51 13.63 -30.20
N CYS A 120 24.06 14.77 -29.80
CA CYS A 120 25.11 14.83 -28.78
C CYS A 120 24.51 14.53 -27.40
N VAL A 121 24.95 13.42 -26.80
CA VAL A 121 24.49 12.97 -25.48
C VAL A 121 24.89 13.93 -24.35
N ASN A 122 25.90 14.77 -24.56
CA ASN A 122 26.38 15.69 -23.52
C ASN A 122 25.51 16.96 -23.40
N CYS A 123 25.01 17.49 -24.51
CA CYS A 123 24.29 18.78 -24.51
C CYS A 123 22.92 18.76 -25.21
N GLY A 124 22.49 17.62 -25.76
CA GLY A 124 21.20 17.50 -26.45
C GLY A 124 21.16 18.18 -27.83
N TYR A 125 22.31 18.51 -28.41
CA TYR A 125 22.39 19.10 -29.75
C TYR A 125 22.14 18.03 -30.83
N ASN A 126 21.16 18.26 -31.71
CA ASN A 126 20.87 17.34 -32.79
C ASN A 126 21.82 17.60 -33.97
N LEU A 127 22.74 16.67 -34.20
CA LEU A 127 23.80 16.72 -35.22
C LEU A 127 23.22 16.68 -36.65
N ARG A 128 22.00 16.16 -36.82
CA ARG A 128 21.33 16.10 -38.13
C ARG A 128 20.58 17.37 -38.48
N SER A 129 19.92 18.00 -37.49
CA SER A 129 19.14 19.22 -37.71
C SER A 129 19.89 20.52 -37.43
N GLY A 130 21.05 20.44 -36.79
CA GLY A 130 21.86 21.59 -36.39
C GLY A 130 21.22 22.45 -35.29
N LYS A 131 20.27 21.90 -34.53
CA LYS A 131 19.52 22.63 -33.49
C LYS A 131 19.62 21.91 -32.14
N LYS A 132 19.76 22.70 -31.06
CA LYS A 132 19.68 22.19 -29.69
C LYS A 132 18.23 21.84 -29.38
N LEU A 133 18.00 20.62 -28.90
CA LEU A 133 16.67 20.23 -28.46
C LEU A 133 16.34 21.00 -27.18
N GLN A 134 15.38 21.91 -27.27
CA GLN A 134 14.78 22.49 -26.07
C GLN A 134 13.83 21.43 -25.52
N ALA A 135 14.29 20.69 -24.52
CA ALA A 135 13.38 19.99 -23.64
C ALA A 135 12.61 21.09 -22.90
N SER A 136 11.44 21.46 -23.41
CA SER A 136 10.48 22.17 -22.58
C SER A 136 10.10 21.18 -21.49
N VAL A 137 10.74 21.31 -20.34
CA VAL A 137 10.16 20.85 -19.09
C VAL A 137 8.91 21.71 -18.97
N ILE A 138 7.81 21.19 -19.50
CA ILE A 138 6.50 21.62 -19.04
C ILE A 138 6.55 21.21 -17.58
N ALA A 139 6.85 22.18 -16.72
CA ALA A 139 6.55 22.07 -15.31
C ALA A 139 5.05 21.82 -15.29
N ASP A 140 4.71 20.56 -15.13
CA ASP A 140 3.36 20.12 -14.91
C ASP A 140 3.14 20.38 -13.43
N ASP A 141 2.74 21.61 -13.12
CA ASP A 141 2.40 22.07 -11.79
C ASP A 141 1.08 21.40 -11.36
N GLY A 142 1.05 20.08 -11.29
CA GLY A 142 0.05 19.31 -10.56
C GLY A 142 -1.41 19.68 -10.83
N GLU A 143 -1.83 19.74 -12.09
CA GLU A 143 -3.24 19.76 -12.48
C GLU A 143 -3.55 18.59 -13.44
N ASP A 144 -3.35 17.37 -12.91
CA ASP A 144 -3.83 16.08 -13.41
C ASP A 144 -5.38 15.95 -13.45
N ASP A 145 -6.13 17.03 -13.65
CA ASP A 145 -7.61 17.03 -13.54
C ASP A 145 -8.36 17.23 -14.87
N ALA A 146 -7.69 17.23 -16.05
CA ALA A 146 -8.35 17.64 -17.29
C ALA A 146 -8.50 16.59 -18.42
N ALA A 147 -8.08 15.32 -18.28
CA ALA A 147 -8.12 14.41 -19.44
C ALA A 147 -8.41 12.92 -19.17
N GLU A 148 -9.20 12.59 -18.15
CA GLU A 148 -9.69 11.21 -17.99
C GLU A 148 -11.20 11.16 -17.66
N GLU A 149 -12.05 11.61 -18.59
CA GLU A 149 -13.43 11.10 -18.71
C GLU A 149 -13.42 9.68 -19.34
N ALA A 150 -12.54 8.81 -18.83
CA ALA A 150 -12.81 7.38 -18.87
C ALA A 150 -13.94 7.15 -17.86
N SER A 151 -15.00 6.47 -18.31
CA SER A 151 -16.11 5.98 -17.47
C SER A 151 -15.57 5.63 -16.08
N PRO A 152 -16.07 6.27 -15.00
CA PRO A 152 -15.41 6.25 -13.70
C PRO A 152 -15.25 4.79 -13.32
N ALA A 153 -14.03 4.29 -13.39
CA ALA A 153 -13.73 2.95 -12.95
C ALA A 153 -14.14 2.93 -11.48
N THR A 154 -15.27 2.29 -11.18
CA THR A 154 -15.81 2.19 -9.84
C THR A 154 -14.67 1.69 -8.97
N SER A 155 -14.20 2.56 -8.08
CA SER A 155 -13.00 2.25 -7.34
C SER A 155 -13.26 0.99 -6.51
N ARG A 156 -12.29 0.08 -6.45
CA ARG A 156 -12.45 -1.19 -5.71
C ARG A 156 -12.20 -1.04 -4.21
N TRP A 157 -11.70 0.11 -3.76
CA TRP A 157 -11.28 0.31 -2.37
C TRP A 157 -12.43 0.20 -1.35
N PRO A 158 -13.69 0.65 -1.59
CA PRO A 158 -14.76 0.51 -0.61
C PRO A 158 -15.03 -0.96 -0.29
N THR A 159 -14.97 -1.81 -1.32
CA THR A 159 -15.11 -3.25 -1.18
C THR A 159 -13.94 -3.84 -0.41
N VAL A 160 -12.69 -3.44 -0.71
CA VAL A 160 -11.51 -3.93 0.02
C VAL A 160 -11.57 -3.54 1.50
N ILE A 161 -11.84 -2.28 1.82
CA ILE A 161 -11.94 -1.82 3.20
C ILE A 161 -13.14 -2.46 3.92
N GLY A 162 -14.28 -2.60 3.23
CA GLY A 162 -15.46 -3.25 3.79
C GLY A 162 -15.20 -4.71 4.14
N VAL A 163 -14.53 -5.46 3.26
CA VAL A 163 -14.11 -6.85 3.52
C VAL A 163 -13.12 -6.92 4.68
N LEU A 164 -12.12 -6.04 4.74
CA LEU A 164 -11.18 -5.99 5.86
C LEU A 164 -11.90 -5.69 7.18
N ALA A 165 -12.85 -4.75 7.20
CA ALA A 165 -13.66 -4.45 8.38
C ALA A 165 -14.49 -5.66 8.85
N ILE A 166 -15.08 -6.42 7.92
CA ILE A 166 -15.81 -7.66 8.23
C ILE A 166 -14.89 -8.72 8.84
N ILE A 167 -13.70 -8.91 8.27
CA ILE A 167 -12.71 -9.86 8.79
C ILE A 167 -12.30 -9.47 10.22
N VAL A 168 -11.91 -8.21 10.43
CA VAL A 168 -11.52 -7.70 11.75
C VAL A 168 -12.67 -7.84 12.75
N ALA A 169 -13.90 -7.53 12.35
CA ALA A 169 -15.10 -7.71 13.17
C ALA A 169 -15.33 -9.19 13.56
N ALA A 170 -15.12 -10.13 12.64
CA ALA A 170 -15.28 -11.56 12.91
C ALA A 170 -14.22 -12.08 13.91
N PHE A 171 -12.96 -11.66 13.75
CA PHE A 171 -11.89 -11.98 14.69
C PHE A 171 -12.13 -11.35 16.07
N GLY A 172 -12.58 -10.10 16.10
CA GLY A 172 -12.98 -9.42 17.34
C GLY A 172 -14.09 -10.19 18.06
N LEU A 173 -15.17 -10.52 17.36
CA LEU A 173 -16.29 -11.28 17.91
C LEU A 173 -15.86 -12.64 18.49
N LEU A 174 -15.00 -13.38 17.77
CA LEU A 174 -14.52 -14.68 18.23
C LEU A 174 -13.68 -14.53 19.51
N THR A 175 -12.80 -13.53 19.54
CA THR A 175 -11.94 -13.24 20.70
C THR A 175 -12.78 -12.82 21.90
N ASP A 176 -13.76 -11.93 21.69
CA ASP A 176 -14.61 -11.42 22.76
C ASP A 176 -15.55 -12.50 23.31
N LEU A 177 -16.07 -13.40 22.47
CA LEU A 177 -16.87 -14.53 22.91
C LEU A 177 -16.03 -15.53 23.71
N ALA A 178 -14.83 -15.87 23.24
CA ALA A 178 -13.92 -16.76 23.98
C ALA A 178 -13.52 -16.16 25.34
N GLY A 179 -13.24 -14.86 25.37
CA GLY A 179 -12.96 -14.11 26.59
C GLY A 179 -14.15 -14.09 27.55
N THR A 180 -15.36 -13.85 27.03
CA THR A 180 -16.61 -13.88 27.82
C THR A 180 -16.80 -15.24 28.49
N VAL A 181 -16.66 -16.35 27.74
CA VAL A 181 -16.78 -17.70 28.28
C VAL A 181 -15.73 -17.97 29.36
N SER A 182 -14.49 -17.55 29.11
CA SER A 182 -13.38 -17.71 30.06
C SER A 182 -13.65 -16.96 31.36
N VAL A 183 -14.14 -15.72 31.29
CA VAL A 183 -14.43 -14.89 32.47
C VAL A 183 -15.64 -15.40 33.24
N ILE A 184 -16.68 -15.89 32.56
CA ILE A 184 -17.84 -16.52 33.23
C ILE A 184 -17.41 -17.72 34.06
N ALA A 185 -16.44 -18.52 33.58
CA ALA A 185 -15.93 -19.69 34.29
C ALA A 185 -15.21 -19.36 35.61
N VAL A 186 -14.70 -18.13 35.76
CA VAL A 186 -13.96 -17.66 36.95
C VAL A 186 -14.67 -16.51 37.68
N LEU A 187 -15.89 -16.16 37.26
CA LEU A 187 -16.58 -14.95 37.71
C LEU A 187 -16.87 -14.97 39.23
N THR A 188 -17.10 -16.16 39.78
CA THR A 188 -17.40 -16.36 41.20
C THR A 188 -16.25 -15.95 42.11
N ASP A 189 -15.02 -16.06 41.63
CA ASP A 189 -13.82 -15.84 42.45
C ASP A 189 -13.29 -14.40 42.32
N LEU A 190 -13.67 -13.69 41.25
CA LEU A 190 -13.16 -12.36 40.92
C LEU A 190 -14.04 -11.20 41.40
N GLY A 191 -15.25 -11.47 41.88
CA GLY A 191 -16.17 -10.45 42.40
C GLY A 191 -16.38 -9.27 41.46
N ALA A 192 -16.12 -8.04 41.95
CA ALA A 192 -16.31 -6.80 41.18
C ALA A 192 -15.36 -6.69 39.97
N VAL A 193 -14.14 -7.21 40.07
CA VAL A 193 -13.17 -7.20 38.95
C VAL A 193 -13.70 -8.08 37.82
N GLY A 194 -14.22 -9.27 38.16
CA GLY A 194 -14.85 -10.17 37.19
C GLY A 194 -16.01 -9.52 36.45
N ALA A 195 -16.85 -8.76 37.15
CA ALA A 195 -17.96 -8.02 36.54
C ALA A 195 -17.49 -6.93 35.55
N VAL A 196 -16.44 -6.17 35.89
CA VAL A 196 -15.88 -5.14 35.00
C VAL A 196 -15.27 -5.77 33.75
N VAL A 197 -14.51 -6.86 33.90
CA VAL A 197 -13.92 -7.58 32.78
C VAL A 197 -15.00 -8.20 31.89
N LEU A 198 -16.06 -8.77 32.47
CA LEU A 198 -17.21 -9.29 31.72
C LEU A 198 -17.89 -8.17 30.91
N MET A 199 -18.13 -7.01 31.53
CA MET A 199 -18.70 -5.85 30.84
C MET A 199 -17.83 -5.41 29.66
N MET A 200 -16.51 -5.41 29.80
CA MET A 200 -15.58 -5.09 28.71
C MET A 200 -15.76 -6.02 27.51
N TYR A 201 -15.82 -7.34 27.73
CA TYR A 201 -16.03 -8.29 26.63
C TYR A 201 -17.41 -8.14 25.97
N VAL A 202 -18.47 -7.89 26.74
CA VAL A 202 -19.81 -7.64 26.20
C VAL A 202 -19.83 -6.37 25.33
N LEU A 203 -19.16 -5.30 25.76
CA LEU A 203 -19.00 -4.09 24.95
C LEU A 203 -18.18 -4.38 23.68
N GLY A 204 -17.13 -5.19 23.79
CA GLY A 204 -16.32 -5.68 22.66
C GLY A 204 -17.18 -6.34 21.58
N ILE A 205 -18.06 -7.27 21.97
CA ILE A 205 -19.03 -7.93 21.08
C ILE A 205 -19.89 -6.89 20.35
N GLY A 206 -20.39 -5.88 21.07
CA GLY A 206 -21.18 -4.79 20.50
C GLY A 206 -20.39 -3.97 19.46
N PHE A 207 -19.14 -3.62 19.77
CA PHE A 207 -18.27 -2.89 18.84
C PHE A 207 -17.88 -3.73 17.62
N SER A 208 -17.59 -5.01 17.80
CA SER A 208 -17.30 -5.95 16.72
C SER A 208 -18.51 -6.08 15.79
N GLY A 209 -19.71 -6.23 16.35
CA GLY A 209 -20.96 -6.24 15.58
C GLY A 209 -21.19 -4.94 14.80
N TRP A 210 -20.98 -3.79 15.44
CA TRP A 210 -21.09 -2.47 14.78
C TRP A 210 -20.11 -2.36 13.61
N LEU A 211 -18.83 -2.69 13.82
CA LEU A 211 -17.82 -2.69 12.75
C LEU A 211 -18.22 -3.60 11.59
N GLY A 212 -18.74 -4.80 11.88
CA GLY A 212 -19.19 -5.77 10.89
C GLY A 212 -20.34 -5.22 10.03
N VAL A 213 -21.37 -4.64 10.66
CA VAL A 213 -22.49 -4.00 9.95
C VAL A 213 -21.98 -2.82 9.11
N GLY A 214 -21.09 -1.98 9.65
CA GLY A 214 -20.47 -0.89 8.91
C GLY A 214 -19.67 -1.37 7.71
N GLY A 215 -18.95 -2.49 7.84
CA GLY A 215 -18.22 -3.13 6.74
C GLY A 215 -19.14 -3.65 5.64
N VAL A 216 -20.26 -4.32 6.00
CA VAL A 216 -21.28 -4.76 5.02
C VAL A 216 -21.90 -3.57 4.30
N MET A 217 -22.28 -2.52 5.02
CA MET A 217 -22.83 -1.30 4.43
C MET A 217 -21.83 -0.62 3.49
N LEU A 218 -20.53 -0.67 3.80
CA LEU A 218 -19.47 -0.13 2.95
C LEU A 218 -19.30 -0.93 1.65
N VAL A 219 -19.39 -2.28 1.71
CA VAL A 219 -19.40 -3.14 0.52
C VAL A 219 -20.63 -2.86 -0.35
N GLN A 220 -21.78 -2.60 0.28
CA GLN A 220 -23.03 -2.20 -0.38
C GLN A 220 -23.04 -0.74 -0.87
N ARG A 221 -21.94 0.01 -0.65
CA ARG A 221 -21.81 1.44 -1.02
C ARG A 221 -22.95 2.30 -0.46
N ARG A 222 -23.38 2.06 0.79
CA ARG A 222 -24.35 2.95 1.45
C ARG A 222 -23.65 4.16 2.04
N ALA A 223 -24.11 5.38 1.79
CA ALA A 223 -23.44 6.60 2.30
C ALA A 223 -23.38 6.65 3.84
N LEU A 224 -24.41 6.12 4.50
CA LEU A 224 -24.48 6.01 5.96
C LEU A 224 -23.28 5.22 6.55
N ALA A 225 -22.67 4.31 5.78
CA ALA A 225 -21.52 3.52 6.22
C ALA A 225 -20.35 4.39 6.69
N ALA A 226 -20.05 5.48 5.99
CA ALA A 226 -18.93 6.35 6.35
C ALA A 226 -19.17 7.07 7.67
N THR A 227 -20.36 7.62 7.89
CA THR A 227 -20.74 8.29 9.14
C THR A 227 -20.74 7.30 10.30
N MET A 228 -21.30 6.12 10.09
CA MET A 228 -21.38 5.05 11.07
C MET A 228 -20.00 4.54 11.49
N LEU A 229 -19.07 4.33 10.54
CA LEU A 229 -17.71 3.87 10.83
C LEU A 229 -16.85 4.96 11.50
N ARG A 230 -17.04 6.24 11.16
CA ARG A 230 -16.39 7.35 11.88
C ARG A 230 -16.86 7.43 13.33
N LEU A 231 -18.17 7.31 13.55
CA LEU A 231 -18.75 7.35 14.90
C LEU A 231 -18.30 6.13 15.71
N TRP A 232 -18.31 4.94 15.10
CA TRP A 232 -17.72 3.73 15.69
C TRP A 232 -16.28 3.97 16.12
N ALA A 233 -15.42 4.48 15.23
CA ALA A 233 -14.00 4.69 15.53
C ALA A 233 -13.80 5.65 16.71
N GLY A 234 -14.56 6.75 16.76
CA GLY A 234 -14.50 7.71 17.85
C GLY A 234 -14.99 7.14 19.18
N VAL A 235 -16.15 6.49 19.19
CA VAL A 235 -16.71 5.88 20.42
C VAL A 235 -15.82 4.74 20.91
N TYR A 236 -15.34 3.89 20.01
CA TYR A 236 -14.45 2.78 20.33
C TYR A 236 -13.18 3.25 21.03
N LEU A 237 -12.49 4.26 20.47
CA LEU A 237 -11.29 4.84 21.08
C LEU A 237 -11.57 5.44 22.45
N ALA A 238 -12.66 6.19 22.61
CA ALA A 238 -13.02 6.82 23.88
C ALA A 238 -13.35 5.76 24.95
N THR A 239 -14.15 4.76 24.62
CA THR A 239 -14.52 3.68 25.54
C THR A 239 -13.31 2.84 25.93
N HIS A 240 -12.46 2.45 24.96
CA HIS A 240 -11.26 1.65 25.28
C HIS A 240 -10.22 2.45 26.05
N ALA A 241 -10.05 3.74 25.79
CA ALA A 241 -9.18 4.59 26.61
C ALA A 241 -9.67 4.66 28.06
N LEU A 242 -10.97 4.76 28.29
CA LEU A 242 -11.55 4.74 29.64
C LEU A 242 -11.37 3.37 30.32
N LEU A 243 -11.70 2.28 29.63
CA LEU A 243 -11.55 0.91 30.15
C LEU A 243 -10.09 0.60 30.46
N PHE A 244 -9.17 1.07 29.63
CA PHE A 244 -7.73 0.97 29.85
C PHE A 244 -7.31 1.62 31.18
N ILE A 245 -7.77 2.84 31.46
CA ILE A 245 -7.48 3.52 32.73
C ILE A 245 -8.07 2.74 33.91
N VAL A 246 -9.33 2.31 33.80
CA VAL A 246 -10.01 1.57 34.88
C VAL A 246 -9.30 0.24 35.16
N THR A 247 -8.96 -0.52 34.14
CA THR A 247 -8.26 -1.81 34.28
C THR A 247 -6.85 -1.63 34.83
N ALA A 248 -6.12 -0.60 34.42
CA ALA A 248 -4.81 -0.28 34.98
C ALA A 248 -4.90 0.03 36.48
N VAL A 249 -5.88 0.84 36.90
CA VAL A 249 -6.11 1.16 38.33
C VAL A 249 -6.48 -0.09 39.13
N LEU A 250 -7.38 -0.94 38.61
CA LEU A 250 -7.75 -2.20 39.26
C LEU A 250 -6.58 -3.17 39.35
N ALA A 251 -5.74 -3.25 38.32
CA ALA A 251 -4.56 -4.10 38.31
C ALA A 251 -3.52 -3.65 39.34
N ILE A 252 -3.32 -2.34 39.51
CA ILE A 252 -2.44 -1.80 40.56
C ILE A 252 -2.99 -2.17 41.93
N ALA A 253 -4.28 -1.91 42.19
CA ALA A 253 -4.91 -2.22 43.46
C ALA A 253 -4.84 -3.73 43.81
N ALA A 254 -5.09 -4.60 42.82
CA ALA A 254 -4.99 -6.05 42.99
C ALA A 254 -3.54 -6.52 43.23
N SER A 255 -2.55 -5.85 42.61
CA SER A 255 -1.14 -6.16 42.85
C SER A 255 -0.70 -5.79 44.26
N ASP A 256 -1.19 -4.68 44.81
CA ASP A 256 -0.88 -4.26 46.18
C ASP A 256 -1.47 -5.22 47.21
N THR A 257 -2.69 -5.74 46.99
CA THR A 257 -3.28 -6.76 47.88
C THR A 257 -2.48 -8.05 47.87
N LEU A 258 -2.04 -8.51 46.69
CA LEU A 258 -1.26 -9.74 46.57
C LEU A 258 0.14 -9.61 47.17
N LEU A 259 0.79 -8.45 46.99
CA LEU A 259 2.09 -8.18 47.62
C LEU A 259 1.99 -8.07 49.14
N ALA A 260 0.88 -7.55 49.67
CA ALA A 260 0.62 -7.51 51.10
C ALA A 260 0.43 -8.92 51.69
N GLU A 261 -0.32 -9.79 51.02
CA GLU A 261 -0.48 -11.20 51.43
C GLU A 261 0.86 -11.95 51.43
N LEU A 262 1.68 -11.78 50.39
CA LEU A 262 3.03 -12.39 50.34
C LEU A 262 3.95 -11.85 51.43
N ALA A 263 3.84 -10.55 51.76
CA ALA A 263 4.61 -9.97 52.87
C ALA A 263 4.22 -10.59 54.21
N ASP A 264 2.92 -10.84 54.44
CA ASP A 264 2.42 -11.51 55.64
C ASP A 264 2.86 -12.98 55.73
N GLU A 265 3.08 -13.65 54.61
CA GLU A 265 3.68 -14.99 54.54
C GLU A 265 5.20 -15.01 54.79
N GLY A 266 5.83 -13.83 54.97
CA GLY A 266 7.24 -13.71 55.30
C GLY A 266 8.18 -13.75 54.08
N VAL A 267 7.67 -13.44 52.89
CA VAL A 267 8.51 -13.30 51.68
C VAL A 267 9.46 -12.12 51.83
N ASP A 268 10.73 -12.30 51.45
CA ASP A 268 11.77 -11.27 51.55
C ASP A 268 11.42 -9.99 50.77
N GLN A 269 11.72 -8.82 51.35
CA GLN A 269 11.41 -7.51 50.76
C GLN A 269 12.06 -7.32 49.39
N GLU A 270 13.28 -7.82 49.19
CA GLU A 270 13.97 -7.75 47.89
C GLU A 270 13.21 -8.51 46.80
N VAL A 271 12.60 -9.65 47.15
CA VAL A 271 11.77 -10.44 46.24
C VAL A 271 10.47 -9.70 45.92
N LEU A 272 9.83 -9.10 46.92
CA LEU A 272 8.61 -8.30 46.72
C LEU A 272 8.87 -7.08 45.81
N ASP A 273 9.99 -6.38 45.99
CA ASP A 273 10.36 -5.23 45.15
C ASP A 273 10.67 -5.66 43.72
N PHE A 274 11.32 -6.81 43.54
CA PHE A 274 11.52 -7.42 42.23
C PHE A 274 10.19 -7.77 41.56
N LEU A 275 9.28 -8.45 42.28
CA LEU A 275 7.96 -8.84 41.77
C LEU A 275 7.13 -7.62 41.38
N ARG A 276 7.12 -6.57 42.21
CA ARG A 276 6.45 -5.29 41.92
C ARG A 276 6.99 -4.65 40.64
N SER A 277 8.32 -4.63 40.49
CA SER A 277 8.98 -4.05 39.32
C SER A 277 8.69 -4.86 38.05
N ALA A 278 8.77 -6.19 38.13
CA ALA A 278 8.46 -7.09 37.03
C ALA A 278 7.00 -6.98 36.60
N TRP A 279 6.07 -6.96 37.55
CA TRP A 279 4.64 -6.76 37.29
C TRP A 279 4.37 -5.42 36.62
N SER A 280 4.97 -4.34 37.11
CA SER A 280 4.81 -2.99 36.54
C SER A 280 5.30 -2.93 35.09
N LEU A 281 6.47 -3.51 34.80
CA LEU A 281 7.00 -3.58 33.43
C LEU A 281 6.11 -4.41 32.51
N MET A 282 5.61 -5.55 33.00
CA MET A 282 4.69 -6.41 32.25
C MET A 282 3.40 -5.66 31.93
N VAL A 283 2.75 -5.05 32.93
CA VAL A 283 1.52 -4.26 32.76
C VAL A 283 1.75 -3.13 31.76
N ILE A 284 2.83 -2.35 31.89
CA ILE A 284 3.14 -1.25 30.96
C ILE A 284 3.38 -1.78 29.53
N GLY A 285 4.14 -2.87 29.38
CA GLY A 285 4.43 -3.45 28.07
C GLY A 285 3.18 -3.93 27.35
N PHE A 286 2.36 -4.75 28.01
CA PHE A 286 1.08 -5.22 27.46
C PHE A 286 0.11 -4.08 27.19
N SER A 287 0.12 -3.07 28.05
CA SER A 287 -0.70 -1.87 27.93
C SER A 287 -0.38 -1.06 26.69
N LEU A 288 0.90 -0.75 26.46
CA LEU A 288 1.34 0.03 25.31
C LEU A 288 1.11 -0.73 24.01
N PHE A 289 1.43 -2.02 23.99
CA PHE A 289 1.19 -2.86 22.82
C PHE A 289 -0.31 -2.96 22.50
N SER A 290 -1.16 -3.21 23.50
CA SER A 290 -2.61 -3.26 23.32
C SER A 290 -3.14 -1.92 22.85
N PHE A 291 -2.74 -0.80 23.47
CA PHE A 291 -3.19 0.52 23.07
C PHE A 291 -2.81 0.85 21.62
N LEU A 292 -1.57 0.57 21.23
CA LEU A 292 -1.11 0.76 19.85
C LEU A 292 -1.94 -0.07 18.88
N TRP A 293 -2.12 -1.36 19.17
CA TRP A 293 -2.89 -2.26 18.32
C TRP A 293 -4.37 -1.83 18.19
N LEU A 294 -4.99 -1.46 19.30
CA LEU A 294 -6.38 -0.99 19.37
C LEU A 294 -6.57 0.35 18.64
N ALA A 295 -5.55 1.22 18.62
CA ALA A 295 -5.63 2.53 17.98
C ALA A 295 -5.44 2.51 16.47
N ILE A 296 -4.71 1.53 15.92
CA ILE A 296 -4.33 1.49 14.49
C ILE A 296 -5.57 1.48 13.58
N VAL A 297 -6.51 0.57 13.79
CA VAL A 297 -7.67 0.41 12.88
C VAL A 297 -8.62 1.62 12.93
N PRO A 298 -9.06 2.10 14.11
CA PRO A 298 -9.87 3.31 14.21
C PRO A 298 -9.18 4.55 13.64
N ALA A 299 -7.89 4.75 13.96
CA ALA A 299 -7.13 5.89 13.45
C ALA A 299 -7.01 5.85 11.93
N PHE A 300 -6.72 4.67 11.36
CA PHE A 300 -6.68 4.46 9.92
C PHE A 300 -8.02 4.84 9.26
N LEU A 301 -9.15 4.36 9.79
CA LEU A 301 -10.47 4.70 9.25
C LEU A 301 -10.77 6.20 9.32
N LEU A 302 -10.46 6.85 10.44
CA LEU A 302 -10.66 8.30 10.60
C LEU A 302 -9.82 9.11 9.59
N ILE A 303 -8.55 8.76 9.42
CA ILE A 303 -7.66 9.42 8.46
C ILE A 303 -8.13 9.15 7.02
N TRP A 304 -8.49 7.91 6.72
CA TRP A 304 -8.93 7.50 5.40
C TRP A 304 -10.18 8.25 4.95
N PHE A 305 -11.23 8.27 5.79
CA PHE A 305 -12.47 8.97 5.48
C PHE A 305 -12.36 10.50 5.49
N ARG A 306 -11.22 11.09 5.92
CA ARG A 306 -10.95 12.53 5.79
C ARG A 306 -10.41 12.92 4.40
N ARG A 307 -10.02 11.97 3.55
CA ARG A 307 -9.50 12.27 2.21
C ARG A 307 -10.62 12.81 1.31
N LYS A 308 -10.42 13.97 0.68
CA LYS A 308 -11.41 14.63 -0.21
C LYS A 308 -11.90 13.72 -1.34
N LYS A 309 -11.03 12.89 -1.91
CA LYS A 309 -11.39 11.92 -2.97
C LYS A 309 -12.42 10.90 -2.46
N ILE A 310 -12.22 10.42 -1.25
CA ILE A 310 -13.11 9.44 -0.59
C ILE A 310 -14.45 10.08 -0.23
N GLN A 311 -14.42 11.31 0.28
CA GLN A 311 -15.65 12.05 0.60
C GLN A 311 -16.53 12.26 -0.63
N ARG A 312 -15.95 12.74 -1.75
CA ARG A 312 -16.66 12.90 -3.02
C ARG A 312 -17.26 11.58 -3.54
N GLU A 313 -16.55 10.47 -3.38
CA GLU A 313 -17.06 9.16 -3.78
C GLU A 313 -18.19 8.66 -2.87
N VAL A 314 -18.13 8.91 -1.57
CA VAL A 314 -19.22 8.54 -0.64
C VAL A 314 -20.47 9.39 -0.90
N GLU A 315 -20.31 10.69 -1.15
CA GLU A 315 -21.41 11.60 -1.47
C GLU A 315 -22.14 11.22 -2.76
N SER A 316 -21.44 10.62 -3.74
CA SER A 316 -22.07 10.16 -4.97
C SER A 316 -22.90 8.88 -4.81
N TRP A 317 -22.79 8.18 -3.68
CA TRP A 317 -23.63 7.00 -3.42
C TRP A 317 -25.07 7.38 -3.10
N ASP A 318 -25.30 8.49 -2.38
CA ASP A 318 -26.66 8.96 -2.02
C ASP A 318 -27.48 9.35 -3.25
N THR A 319 -26.84 9.87 -4.30
CA THR A 319 -27.54 10.30 -5.52
C THR A 319 -28.11 9.14 -6.35
N SER A 320 -27.70 7.90 -6.08
CA SER A 320 -28.11 6.74 -6.87
C SER A 320 -29.38 6.03 -6.36
N GLU A 321 -29.83 6.31 -5.13
CA GLU A 321 -31.04 5.70 -4.55
C GLU A 321 -32.31 6.51 -4.80
N SER A 322 -32.22 7.74 -5.32
CA SER A 322 -33.37 8.63 -5.56
C SER A 322 -34.03 8.49 -6.94
N ASP A 323 -33.49 7.66 -7.83
CA ASP A 323 -33.99 7.39 -9.20
C ASP A 323 -34.58 5.98 -9.31
#